data_AF-A0A8D2H8T9-F1
#
_entry.id   AF-A0A8D2H8T9-F1
#
_cell.length_a   1.000
_cell.length_b   1.000
_cell.length_c   1.000
_cell.angle_alpha   90.00
_cell.angle_beta   90.00
_cell.angle_gamma   90.00
#
_symmetry.space_group_name_H-M   'P 1'
#
loop_
_entity.id
_entity.type
_entity.pdbx_description
1 polymer ?
#
loop_
_entity_poly.entity_id
_entity_poly.type
_entity_poly.pdbx_seq_one_letter_code
_entity_poly.pdbx_strand_id
1 'polypeptide(L)'
;MLRRPLAGLAAAVLGRAPLDGMSGPRPVVLSGPSGAGKSTLLKRLLQEHGSIFGFSVSHYYFVTREVMQHDIAAGDFIEHAEFSGNLYGTSKAAVRAVQAMNRICVLDVDLQGVRNIKKTDLHPIYISVQPPSLDVLEQRLRQRNTETEESLAKRLAAARADMDSSKEPGLFDLVIINDNLDEAYAALKQALSEEIKKAQGTSHS
;
A
#
# COMPACT_ATOMS: atom_id res chain seq x y z
N MET A 1 -6.30 19.19 20.72
CA MET A 1 -5.68 19.30 22.06
C MET A 1 -4.38 18.50 22.02
N LEU A 2 -3.24 19.15 22.32
CA LEU A 2 -1.87 18.66 22.08
C LEU A 2 -1.58 17.27 22.66
N ARG A 3 -0.77 16.47 21.95
CA ARG A 3 0.51 15.89 22.44
C ARG A 3 1.47 15.57 21.28
N ARG A 4 2.53 16.37 21.16
CA ARG A 4 3.90 15.90 20.83
C ARG A 4 4.51 15.33 22.13
N PRO A 5 5.44 14.35 22.12
CA PRO A 5 6.87 14.58 21.81
C PRO A 5 7.55 13.36 21.08
N LEU A 6 8.77 13.33 20.53
CA LEU A 6 9.95 14.18 20.43
C LEU A 6 10.51 14.10 18.99
N ALA A 7 10.70 15.25 18.34
CA ALA A 7 11.87 15.43 17.49
C ALA A 7 12.96 15.96 18.42
N GLY A 8 13.93 15.12 18.78
CA GLY A 8 15.05 15.53 19.64
C GLY A 8 15.53 14.50 20.66
N LEU A 9 15.93 13.29 20.22
CA LEU A 9 17.08 12.58 20.80
C LEU A 9 17.53 11.42 19.89
N ALA A 10 18.16 11.77 18.76
CA ALA A 10 19.15 10.95 18.06
C ALA A 10 19.82 11.79 16.95
N ALA A 11 20.32 12.98 17.33
CA ALA A 11 21.32 13.68 16.54
C ALA A 11 22.66 13.51 17.27
N ALA A 12 23.29 12.35 17.11
CA ALA A 12 24.70 12.16 17.43
C ALA A 12 25.26 10.97 16.65
N VAL A 13 26.08 11.30 15.66
CA VAL A 13 27.08 10.47 14.97
C VAL A 13 26.56 9.21 14.27
N LEU A 14 25.99 9.38 13.09
CA LEU A 14 26.31 8.50 11.96
C LEU A 14 26.52 9.38 10.74
N GLY A 15 27.67 9.18 10.10
CA GLY A 15 28.07 9.93 8.91
C GLY A 15 27.01 9.87 7.82
N ARG A 16 27.17 10.77 6.85
CA ARG A 16 26.41 10.79 5.60
C ARG A 16 26.59 9.44 4.90
N ALA A 17 25.72 8.49 5.24
CA ALA A 17 25.71 7.18 4.62
C ALA A 17 25.20 7.35 3.19
N PRO A 18 25.74 6.59 2.21
CA PRO A 18 25.18 6.55 0.88
C PRO A 18 23.70 6.14 0.99
N LEU A 19 22.89 6.51 0.00
CA LEU A 19 21.57 5.89 -0.19
C LEU A 19 21.79 4.44 -0.67
N ASP A 20 22.35 3.60 0.20
CA ASP A 20 22.48 2.16 -0.04
C ASP A 20 21.10 1.55 0.17
N GLY A 21 20.68 0.75 -0.82
CA GLY A 21 19.32 0.28 -1.03
C GLY A 21 18.62 -0.23 0.22
N MET A 22 17.31 -0.02 0.30
CA MET A 22 16.48 -0.40 1.44
C MET A 22 16.69 -1.88 1.82
N SER A 23 17.52 -2.13 2.84
CA SER A 23 17.81 -3.48 3.32
C SER A 23 16.63 -3.99 4.13
N GLY A 24 16.00 -5.06 3.69
CA GLY A 24 14.90 -5.71 4.38
C GLY A 24 14.11 -6.64 3.47
N PRO A 25 13.10 -7.35 4.01
CA PRO A 25 12.23 -8.19 3.18
C PRO A 25 11.59 -7.39 2.05
N ARG A 26 11.49 -8.01 0.87
CA ARG A 26 10.90 -7.40 -0.33
C ARG A 26 9.46 -6.93 -0.04
N PRO A 27 9.13 -5.64 -0.20
CA PRO A 27 7.78 -5.15 0.08
C PRO A 27 6.72 -5.66 -0.90
N VAL A 28 5.46 -5.48 -0.54
CA VAL A 28 4.29 -5.84 -1.36
C VAL A 28 3.40 -4.60 -1.53
N VAL A 29 3.04 -4.29 -2.76
CA VAL A 29 2.06 -3.27 -3.12
C VAL A 29 0.75 -3.95 -3.51
N LEU A 30 -0.33 -3.63 -2.80
CA LEU A 30 -1.69 -3.90 -3.25
C LEU A 30 -2.28 -2.61 -3.83
N SER A 31 -2.84 -2.73 -5.03
CA SER A 31 -3.57 -1.64 -5.70
C SER A 31 -4.88 -2.14 -6.28
N GLY A 32 -5.73 -1.24 -6.75
CA GLY A 32 -7.03 -1.52 -7.33
C GLY A 32 -8.12 -0.59 -6.81
N PRO A 33 -9.33 -0.65 -7.37
CA PRO A 33 -10.34 0.36 -7.09
C PRO A 33 -10.85 0.34 -5.65
N SER A 34 -11.37 1.48 -5.20
CA SER A 34 -12.11 1.54 -3.92
C SER A 34 -13.33 0.63 -4.01
N GLY A 35 -13.51 -0.26 -3.03
CA GLY A 35 -14.58 -1.27 -3.05
C GLY A 35 -14.14 -2.65 -3.57
N ALA A 36 -12.94 -2.78 -4.14
CA ALA A 36 -12.42 -4.08 -4.63
C ALA A 36 -12.13 -5.11 -3.52
N GLY A 37 -12.08 -4.69 -2.25
CA GLY A 37 -11.88 -5.58 -1.10
C GLY A 37 -10.44 -5.70 -0.60
N LYS A 38 -9.53 -4.81 -1.03
CA LYS A 38 -8.13 -4.72 -0.57
C LYS A 38 -8.00 -4.76 0.96
N SER A 39 -8.70 -3.86 1.66
CA SER A 39 -8.64 -3.78 3.12
C SER A 39 -9.12 -5.07 3.81
N THR A 40 -10.06 -5.80 3.22
CA THR A 40 -10.54 -7.09 3.75
C THR A 40 -9.47 -8.17 3.61
N LEU A 41 -8.84 -8.27 2.44
CA LEU A 41 -7.73 -9.20 2.19
C LEU A 41 -6.51 -8.89 3.08
N LEU A 42 -6.15 -7.60 3.19
CA LEU A 42 -5.06 -7.13 4.04
C LEU A 42 -5.31 -7.43 5.52
N LYS A 43 -6.53 -7.17 6.01
CA LYS A 43 -6.90 -7.48 7.40
C LYS A 43 -6.73 -8.97 7.68
N ARG A 44 -7.18 -9.83 6.77
CA ARG A 44 -7.02 -11.29 6.90
C ARG A 44 -5.56 -11.71 6.87
N LEU A 45 -4.76 -11.15 5.95
CA LEU A 45 -3.32 -11.43 5.84
C LEU A 45 -2.58 -11.05 7.12
N LEU A 46 -2.85 -9.87 7.68
CA LEU A 46 -2.21 -9.38 8.91
C LEU A 46 -2.68 -10.17 10.15
N GLN A 47 -3.90 -10.70 10.16
CA GLN A 47 -4.40 -11.57 11.23
C GLN A 47 -3.72 -12.95 11.22
N GLU A 48 -3.53 -13.54 10.04
CA GLU A 48 -2.91 -14.88 9.90
C GLU A 48 -1.38 -14.83 9.97
N HIS A 49 -0.76 -13.77 9.45
CA HIS A 49 0.69 -13.66 9.25
C HIS A 49 1.29 -12.38 9.84
N GLY A 50 0.74 -11.86 10.95
CA GLY A 50 1.17 -10.58 11.55
C GLY A 50 2.60 -10.53 12.11
N SER A 51 3.26 -11.68 12.28
CA SER A 51 4.69 -11.77 12.58
C SER A 51 5.58 -11.58 11.35
N ILE A 52 5.04 -11.84 10.15
CA ILE A 52 5.73 -11.81 8.86
C ILE A 52 5.47 -10.49 8.14
N PHE A 53 4.24 -10.00 8.17
CA PHE A 53 3.84 -8.77 7.48
C PHE A 53 3.66 -7.60 8.46
N GLY A 54 4.06 -6.41 8.02
CA GLY A 54 3.72 -5.16 8.67
C GLY A 54 3.10 -4.22 7.66
N PHE A 55 2.04 -3.54 8.07
CA PHE A 55 1.40 -2.55 7.21
C PHE A 55 2.11 -1.21 7.40
N SER A 56 2.57 -0.58 6.30
CA SER A 56 3.27 0.70 6.36
C SER A 56 2.26 1.82 6.59
N VAL A 57 1.81 1.94 7.84
CA VAL A 57 0.84 2.90 8.37
C VAL A 57 -0.61 2.40 8.28
N SER A 58 -1.05 1.71 9.33
CA SER A 58 -2.44 1.24 9.50
C SER A 58 -3.47 2.37 9.65
N HIS A 59 -3.00 3.59 9.91
CA HIS A 59 -3.81 4.78 10.13
C HIS A 59 -3.07 6.01 9.61
N TYR A 60 -3.59 6.65 8.56
CA TYR A 60 -3.05 7.87 7.96
C TYR A 60 -2.41 8.82 9.00
N TYR A 61 -1.20 9.29 8.73
CA TYR A 61 -0.65 10.44 9.43
C TYR A 61 -1.30 11.70 8.88
N PHE A 62 -2.38 12.13 9.53
CA PHE A 62 -3.08 13.37 9.16
C PHE A 62 -2.21 14.58 9.51
N VAL A 63 -1.62 15.19 8.49
CA VAL A 63 -0.83 16.42 8.56
C VAL A 63 -1.50 17.50 7.71
N THR A 64 -1.12 18.76 7.91
CA THR A 64 -1.57 19.83 7.01
C THR A 64 -0.89 19.70 5.66
N ARG A 65 -1.53 20.25 4.62
CA ARG A 65 -0.99 20.23 3.25
C ARG A 65 0.40 20.88 3.19
N GLU A 66 0.62 21.95 3.94
CA GLU A 66 1.89 22.68 3.98
C GLU A 66 3.03 21.81 4.55
N VAL A 67 2.75 21.06 5.63
CA VAL A 67 3.73 20.14 6.22
C VAL A 67 4.07 19.03 5.23
N MET A 68 3.06 18.44 4.61
CA MET A 68 3.29 17.38 3.63
C MET A 68 4.08 17.86 2.42
N GLN A 69 3.80 19.05 1.91
CA GLN A 69 4.55 19.65 0.79
C GLN A 69 6.00 19.94 1.16
N HIS A 70 6.25 20.42 2.38
CA HIS A 70 7.60 20.60 2.90
C HIS A 70 8.37 19.27 2.92
N ASP A 71 7.77 18.22 3.47
CA ASP A 71 8.41 16.90 3.62
C ASP A 71 8.60 16.20 2.25
N ILE A 72 7.69 16.43 1.29
CA ILE A 72 7.88 16.02 -0.11
C ILE A 72 9.10 16.74 -0.71
N ALA A 73 9.22 18.06 -0.52
CA ALA A 73 10.36 18.84 -1.02
C ALA A 73 11.68 18.44 -0.36
N ALA A 74 11.64 17.98 0.89
CA ALA A 74 12.78 17.41 1.61
C ALA A 74 13.16 15.99 1.12
N GLY A 75 12.32 15.36 0.30
CA GLY A 75 12.56 14.02 -0.24
C GLY A 75 12.25 12.90 0.75
N ASP A 76 11.37 13.13 1.72
CA ASP A 76 11.02 12.15 2.77
C ASP A 76 9.99 11.10 2.32
N PHE A 77 9.42 11.28 1.13
CA PHE A 77 8.44 10.37 0.53
C PHE A 77 9.07 9.48 -0.55
N ILE A 78 8.59 8.23 -0.62
CA ILE A 78 8.87 7.30 -1.72
C ILE A 78 7.98 7.65 -2.91
N GLU A 79 6.71 7.92 -2.63
CA GLU A 79 5.73 8.38 -3.59
C GLU A 79 4.74 9.33 -2.92
N HIS A 80 4.10 10.17 -3.73
CA HIS A 80 2.93 10.95 -3.33
C HIS A 80 1.96 11.10 -4.50
N ALA A 81 0.68 11.28 -4.18
CA ALA A 81 -0.41 11.43 -5.14
C ALA A 81 -1.50 12.34 -4.58
N GLU A 82 -2.22 13.05 -5.44
CA GLU A 82 -3.41 13.80 -5.06
C GLU A 82 -4.66 13.05 -5.50
N PHE A 83 -5.52 12.71 -4.55
CA PHE A 83 -6.76 11.99 -4.82
C PHE A 83 -7.94 12.74 -4.20
N SER A 84 -8.92 13.11 -5.02
CA SER A 84 -10.12 13.85 -4.58
C SER A 84 -9.79 15.13 -3.77
N GLY A 85 -8.73 15.86 -4.15
CA GLY A 85 -8.29 17.10 -3.51
C GLY A 85 -7.43 16.92 -2.25
N ASN A 86 -7.24 15.68 -1.79
CA ASN A 86 -6.39 15.36 -0.64
C ASN A 86 -5.04 14.81 -1.12
N LEU A 87 -3.98 15.14 -0.40
CA LEU A 87 -2.62 14.67 -0.69
C LEU A 87 -2.33 13.41 0.14
N TYR A 88 -1.82 12.39 -0.54
CA TYR A 88 -1.44 11.10 0.02
C TYR A 88 0.00 10.78 -0.34
N GLY A 89 0.64 9.92 0.46
CA GLY A 89 2.00 9.48 0.16
C GLY A 89 2.54 8.48 1.16
N THR A 90 3.47 7.68 0.67
CA THR A 90 4.21 6.68 1.43
C THR A 90 5.55 7.27 1.89
N SER A 91 5.72 7.51 3.19
CA SER A 91 6.98 8.03 3.73
C SER A 91 8.07 6.94 3.77
N LYS A 92 9.33 7.34 3.54
CA LYS A 92 10.49 6.46 3.70
C LYS A 92 10.59 5.93 5.13
N ALA A 93 10.26 6.76 6.12
CA ALA A 93 10.26 6.40 7.53
C ALA A 93 9.27 5.27 7.84
N ALA A 94 8.07 5.30 7.27
CA ALA A 94 7.06 4.26 7.49
C ALA A 94 7.50 2.90 6.96
N VAL A 95 8.07 2.85 5.75
CA VAL A 95 8.57 1.58 5.18
C VAL A 95 9.76 1.07 5.98
N ARG A 96 10.71 1.95 6.32
CA ARG A 96 11.88 1.59 7.15
C ARG A 96 11.48 1.07 8.53
N ALA A 97 10.45 1.63 9.15
CA ALA A 97 9.96 1.16 10.45
C ALA A 97 9.47 -0.29 10.40
N VAL A 98 8.80 -0.69 9.31
CA VAL A 98 8.38 -2.10 9.12
C VAL A 98 9.57 -3.00 8.81
N GLN A 99 10.48 -2.56 7.94
CA GLN A 99 11.68 -3.33 7.58
C GLN A 99 12.60 -3.54 8.78
N ALA A 100 12.72 -2.55 9.69
CA ALA A 100 13.50 -2.67 10.92
C ALA A 100 12.95 -3.73 11.89
N MET A 101 11.69 -4.13 11.75
CA MET A 101 11.10 -5.26 12.48
C MET A 101 11.29 -6.61 11.75
N ASN A 102 12.10 -6.65 10.68
CA ASN A 102 12.28 -7.79 9.79
C ASN A 102 10.97 -8.32 9.20
N ARG A 103 10.01 -7.42 8.96
CA ARG A 103 8.71 -7.75 8.37
C ARG A 103 8.62 -7.29 6.92
N ILE A 104 7.83 -8.02 6.14
CA ILE A 104 7.44 -7.62 4.79
C ILE A 104 6.49 -6.43 4.90
N CYS A 105 6.92 -5.31 4.33
CA CYS A 105 6.13 -4.09 4.28
C CYS A 105 5.01 -4.23 3.25
N VAL A 106 3.76 -4.01 3.69
CA VAL A 106 2.59 -3.98 2.80
C VAL A 106 2.11 -2.55 2.62
N LEU A 107 1.92 -2.18 1.36
CA LEU A 107 1.47 -0.86 0.90
C LEU A 107 0.11 -0.98 0.20
N ASP A 108 -0.84 -0.13 0.58
CA ASP A 108 -2.14 0.03 -0.11
C ASP A 108 -2.12 1.37 -0.83
N VAL A 109 -1.89 1.35 -2.15
CA VAL A 109 -1.74 2.56 -2.98
C VAL A 109 -2.62 2.49 -4.22
N ASP A 110 -2.97 3.66 -4.75
CA ASP A 110 -3.69 3.75 -6.02
C ASP A 110 -2.76 3.51 -7.22
N LEU A 111 -3.33 3.60 -8.43
CA LEU A 111 -2.60 3.40 -9.67
C LEU A 111 -1.47 4.43 -9.87
N GLN A 112 -1.66 5.67 -9.41
CA GLN A 112 -0.64 6.70 -9.49
C GLN A 112 0.54 6.36 -8.58
N GLY A 113 0.26 5.91 -7.35
CA GLY A 113 1.24 5.37 -6.42
C GLY A 113 2.01 4.19 -7.01
N VAL A 114 1.35 3.23 -7.67
CA VAL A 114 2.02 2.11 -8.37
C VAL A 114 3.04 2.63 -9.39
N ARG A 115 2.61 3.56 -10.27
CA ARG A 115 3.50 4.14 -11.30
C ARG A 115 4.64 4.95 -10.70
N ASN A 116 4.42 5.61 -9.57
CA ASN A 116 5.46 6.35 -8.88
C ASN A 116 6.48 5.42 -8.21
N ILE A 117 6.03 4.37 -7.53
CA ILE A 117 6.90 3.39 -6.87
C ILE A 117 7.77 2.66 -7.91
N LYS A 118 7.28 2.38 -9.12
CA LYS A 118 8.09 1.79 -10.20
C LYS A 118 9.29 2.64 -10.63
N LYS A 119 9.29 3.93 -10.32
CA LYS A 119 10.42 4.85 -10.58
C LYS A 119 11.42 4.89 -9.41
N THR A 120 11.19 4.09 -8.38
CA THR A 120 12.02 4.01 -7.17
C THR A 120 12.77 2.68 -7.12
N ASP A 121 13.71 2.58 -6.19
CA ASP A 121 14.46 1.38 -5.88
C ASP A 121 13.75 0.42 -4.91
N LEU A 122 12.46 0.64 -4.61
CA LEU A 122 11.69 -0.19 -3.67
C LEU A 122 11.50 -1.64 -4.16
N HIS A 123 11.42 -1.84 -5.47
CA HIS A 123 11.24 -3.15 -6.13
C HIS A 123 10.22 -4.10 -5.44
N PRO A 124 8.99 -3.66 -5.11
CA PRO A 124 8.02 -4.52 -4.45
C PRO A 124 7.45 -5.59 -5.39
N ILE A 125 6.62 -6.47 -4.85
CA ILE A 125 5.67 -7.28 -5.62
C ILE A 125 4.40 -6.45 -5.83
N TYR A 126 3.96 -6.28 -7.08
CA TYR A 126 2.78 -5.50 -7.44
C TYR A 126 1.57 -6.40 -7.68
N ILE A 127 0.58 -6.31 -6.81
CA ILE A 127 -0.66 -7.09 -6.89
C ILE A 127 -1.85 -6.14 -7.09
N SER A 128 -2.58 -6.33 -8.18
CA SER A 128 -3.82 -5.61 -8.47
C SER A 128 -5.02 -6.45 -8.01
N VAL A 129 -5.85 -5.92 -7.12
CA VAL A 129 -7.10 -6.53 -6.68
C VAL A 129 -8.27 -5.87 -7.41
N GLN A 130 -8.98 -6.64 -8.22
CA GLN A 130 -10.06 -6.15 -9.06
C GLN A 130 -11.41 -6.78 -8.66
N PRO A 131 -12.52 -6.03 -8.75
CA PRO A 131 -13.85 -6.63 -8.68
C PRO A 131 -14.10 -7.50 -9.93
N PRO A 132 -15.06 -8.45 -9.88
CA PRO A 132 -15.41 -9.25 -11.06
C PRO A 132 -16.02 -8.42 -12.19
N SER A 133 -16.72 -7.33 -11.85
CA SER A 133 -17.24 -6.36 -12.81
C SER A 133 -17.47 -5.01 -12.13
N LEU A 134 -17.68 -3.97 -12.93
CA LEU A 134 -18.05 -2.65 -12.41
C LEU A 134 -19.45 -2.64 -11.80
N ASP A 135 -20.38 -3.46 -12.30
CA ASP A 135 -21.72 -3.58 -11.73
C ASP A 135 -21.67 -4.15 -10.31
N VAL A 136 -20.84 -5.19 -10.11
CA VAL A 136 -20.61 -5.75 -8.77
C VAL A 136 -19.91 -4.73 -7.86
N LEU A 137 -18.98 -3.94 -8.40
CA LEU A 137 -18.34 -2.87 -7.63
C LEU A 137 -19.35 -1.81 -7.19
N GLU A 138 -20.23 -1.36 -8.10
CA GLU A 138 -21.29 -0.40 -7.81
C GLU A 138 -22.21 -0.93 -6.71
N GLN A 139 -22.68 -2.17 -6.83
CA GLN A 139 -23.50 -2.80 -5.79
C GLN A 139 -22.79 -2.79 -4.42
N ARG A 140 -21.50 -3.16 -4.36
CA ARG A 140 -20.70 -3.15 -3.12
C ARG A 140 -20.55 -1.74 -2.54
N LEU A 141 -20.36 -0.73 -3.38
CA LEU A 141 -20.23 0.67 -2.93
C LEU A 141 -21.56 1.22 -2.41
N ARG A 142 -22.67 0.95 -3.12
CA ARG A 142 -24.02 1.35 -2.68
C ARG A 142 -24.41 0.70 -1.36
N GLN A 143 -24.13 -0.60 -1.18
CA GLN A 143 -24.42 -1.32 0.08
C GLN A 143 -23.73 -0.74 1.31
N ARG A 144 -22.61 -0.01 1.15
CA ARG A 144 -21.93 0.64 2.28
C ARG A 144 -22.69 1.85 2.80
N ASN A 145 -23.65 2.40 2.05
CA ASN A 145 -24.47 3.56 2.42
C ASN A 145 -23.68 4.79 2.91
N THR A 146 -22.45 4.98 2.41
CA THR A 146 -21.57 6.11 2.76
C THR A 146 -21.37 7.09 1.60
N GLU A 147 -21.94 6.82 0.42
CA GLU A 147 -21.66 7.56 -0.81
C GLU A 147 -22.85 8.41 -1.25
N THR A 148 -22.57 9.61 -1.78
CA THR A 148 -23.52 10.36 -2.61
C THR A 148 -23.45 9.86 -4.05
N GLU A 149 -24.48 10.09 -4.86
CA GLU A 149 -24.45 9.72 -6.29
C GLU A 149 -23.26 10.35 -7.04
N GLU A 150 -22.89 11.59 -6.67
CA GLU A 150 -21.72 12.27 -7.25
C GLU A 150 -20.39 11.57 -6.87
N SER A 151 -20.23 11.21 -5.59
CA SER A 151 -19.04 10.47 -5.12
C SER A 151 -18.97 9.09 -5.77
N LEU A 152 -20.11 8.41 -5.90
CA LEU A 152 -20.21 7.10 -6.53
C LEU A 152 -19.80 7.15 -8.01
N ALA A 153 -20.33 8.10 -8.78
CA ALA A 153 -19.99 8.28 -10.18
C ALA A 153 -18.48 8.52 -10.38
N LYS A 154 -17.87 9.38 -9.55
CA LYS A 154 -16.42 9.63 -9.56
C LYS A 154 -15.61 8.35 -9.27
N ARG A 155 -16.03 7.56 -8.28
CA ARG A 155 -15.36 6.30 -7.93
C ARG A 155 -15.49 5.23 -9.00
N LEU A 156 -16.66 5.11 -9.65
CA LEU A 156 -16.86 4.16 -10.74
C LEU A 156 -16.07 4.55 -12.00
N ALA A 157 -15.94 5.85 -12.28
CA ALA A 157 -15.08 6.35 -13.36
C ALA A 157 -13.60 6.03 -13.08
N ALA A 158 -13.12 6.32 -11.87
CA ALA A 158 -11.77 5.95 -11.43
C ALA A 158 -11.54 4.44 -11.50
N ALA A 159 -12.53 3.64 -11.06
CA ALA A 159 -12.41 2.19 -11.07
C ALA A 159 -12.32 1.60 -12.48
N ARG A 160 -13.00 2.20 -13.45
CA ARG A 160 -12.88 1.80 -14.86
C ARG A 160 -11.47 2.03 -15.38
N ALA A 161 -10.91 3.20 -15.11
CA ALA A 161 -9.53 3.52 -15.49
C ALA A 161 -8.50 2.58 -14.82
N ASP A 162 -8.71 2.25 -13.53
CA ASP A 162 -7.89 1.27 -12.80
C ASP A 162 -7.99 -0.12 -13.41
N MET A 163 -9.20 -0.61 -13.71
CA MET A 163 -9.42 -1.92 -14.31
C MET A 163 -8.77 -2.05 -15.69
N ASP A 164 -8.82 -1.00 -16.51
CA ASP A 164 -8.17 -1.01 -17.82
C ASP A 164 -6.64 -0.93 -17.69
N SER A 165 -6.13 -0.11 -16.77
CA SER A 165 -4.69 -0.03 -16.52
C SER A 165 -4.13 -1.32 -15.90
N SER A 166 -4.93 -2.09 -15.15
CA SER A 166 -4.49 -3.38 -14.60
C SER A 166 -4.10 -4.41 -15.68
N LYS A 167 -4.53 -4.20 -16.93
CA LYS A 167 -4.20 -5.02 -18.09
C LYS A 167 -2.91 -4.56 -18.79
N GLU A 168 -2.33 -3.43 -18.37
CA GLU A 168 -1.07 -2.90 -18.93
C GLU A 168 0.09 -3.89 -18.67
N PRO A 169 0.75 -4.40 -19.72
CA PRO A 169 1.84 -5.37 -19.55
C PRO A 169 2.97 -4.83 -18.66
N GLY A 170 3.38 -5.61 -17.67
CA GLY A 170 4.47 -5.26 -16.76
C GLY A 170 4.10 -4.28 -15.65
N LEU A 171 2.85 -3.81 -15.59
CA LEU A 171 2.41 -2.92 -14.51
C LEU A 171 2.19 -3.67 -13.19
N PHE A 172 1.59 -4.85 -13.25
CA PHE A 172 1.36 -5.72 -12.09
C PHE A 172 2.00 -7.09 -12.32
N ASP A 173 2.54 -7.67 -11.24
CA ASP A 173 3.05 -9.05 -11.24
C ASP A 173 1.88 -10.06 -11.18
N LEU A 174 0.76 -9.66 -10.58
CA LEU A 174 -0.45 -10.46 -10.47
C LEU A 174 -1.72 -9.59 -10.46
N VAL A 175 -2.78 -10.09 -11.09
CA VAL A 175 -4.14 -9.56 -10.96
C VAL A 175 -5.02 -10.60 -10.27
N ILE A 176 -5.64 -10.24 -9.13
CA ILE A 176 -6.56 -11.07 -8.37
C ILE A 176 -7.98 -10.53 -8.58
N ILE A 177 -8.88 -11.38 -9.09
CA ILE A 177 -10.31 -11.07 -9.17
C ILE A 177 -10.96 -11.46 -7.84
N ASN A 178 -11.46 -10.47 -7.10
CA ASN A 178 -12.12 -10.67 -5.82
C ASN A 178 -13.63 -10.83 -6.00
N ASP A 179 -14.04 -11.96 -6.58
CA ASP A 179 -15.43 -12.40 -6.63
C ASP A 179 -15.80 -13.16 -5.34
N ASN A 180 -15.05 -14.22 -5.04
CA ASN A 180 -15.08 -14.95 -3.79
C ASN A 180 -13.89 -14.56 -2.89
N LEU A 181 -14.16 -14.17 -1.65
CA LEU A 181 -13.13 -13.70 -0.71
C LEU A 181 -12.12 -14.78 -0.33
N ASP A 182 -12.55 -16.03 -0.16
CA ASP A 182 -11.66 -17.14 0.21
C ASP A 182 -10.72 -17.51 -0.93
N GLU A 183 -11.23 -17.56 -2.16
CA GLU A 183 -10.43 -17.82 -3.36
C GLU A 183 -9.43 -16.69 -3.63
N ALA A 184 -9.87 -15.43 -3.56
CA ALA A 184 -9.02 -14.27 -3.72
C ALA A 184 -7.90 -14.23 -2.66
N TYR A 185 -8.22 -14.61 -1.42
CA TYR A 185 -7.23 -14.70 -0.36
C TYR A 185 -6.26 -15.87 -0.54
N ALA A 186 -6.73 -17.03 -1.01
CA ALA A 186 -5.87 -18.14 -1.35
C ALA A 186 -4.86 -17.76 -2.46
N ALA A 187 -5.33 -17.06 -3.50
CA ALA A 187 -4.49 -16.53 -4.57
C ALA A 187 -3.45 -15.52 -4.03
N LEU A 188 -3.86 -14.61 -3.13
CA LEU A 188 -2.94 -13.68 -2.47
C LEU A 188 -1.85 -14.42 -1.68
N LYS A 189 -2.21 -15.42 -0.87
CA LYS A 189 -1.23 -16.22 -0.11
C LYS A 189 -0.29 -16.99 -1.02
N GLN A 190 -0.80 -17.54 -2.12
CA GLN A 190 0.01 -18.24 -3.10
C GLN A 190 1.05 -17.31 -3.74
N ALA A 191 0.63 -16.11 -4.12
CA ALA A 191 1.50 -15.08 -4.70
C ALA A 191 2.64 -14.66 -3.78
N LEU A 192 2.38 -14.68 -2.46
CA LEU A 192 3.33 -14.28 -1.42
C LEU A 192 4.02 -15.48 -0.75
N SER A 193 3.80 -16.69 -1.25
CA SER A 193 4.21 -17.92 -0.56
C SER A 193 5.73 -18.04 -0.42
N GLU A 194 6.49 -17.61 -1.42
CA GLU A 194 7.94 -17.63 -1.38
C GLU A 194 8.49 -16.61 -0.37
N GLU A 195 7.90 -15.42 -0.29
CA GLU A 195 8.25 -14.40 0.69
C GLU A 195 7.89 -14.85 2.11
N ILE A 196 6.74 -15.52 2.29
CA ILE A 196 6.32 -16.13 3.57
C ILE A 196 7.33 -17.20 4.00
N LYS A 197 7.71 -18.12 3.09
CA LYS A 197 8.69 -19.17 3.38
C LYS A 197 10.06 -18.59 3.75
N LYS A 198 10.54 -17.59 2.99
CA LYS A 198 11.81 -16.90 3.27
C LYS A 198 11.81 -16.28 4.66
N ALA A 199 10.74 -15.57 5.03
CA ALA A 199 10.62 -14.94 6.35
C ALA A 199 10.56 -15.96 7.50
N GLN A 200 9.90 -17.11 7.28
CA GLN A 200 9.84 -18.21 8.26
C GLN A 200 11.19 -18.92 8.42
N GLY A 201 11.93 -19.13 7.32
CA GLY A 201 13.25 -19.76 7.34
C GLY A 201 14.31 -18.94 8.10
N THR A 202 14.24 -17.61 8.03
CA THR A 202 15.13 -16.71 8.80
C THR A 202 14.86 -16.69 10.31
N SER A 203 13.74 -17.25 10.79
CA SER A 203 13.40 -17.24 12.21
C SER A 203 14.05 -18.39 13.00
N HIS A 204 14.83 -19.26 12.35
CA HIS A 204 15.48 -20.45 12.95
C HIS A 204 17.00 -20.48 12.73
N SER A 205 17.63 -19.34 12.44
CA SER A 205 19.08 -19.17 12.30
C SER A 205 19.57 -18.13 13.31
#